data_AF-A0A224ZBF0-F1
#
_entry.id   AF-A0A224ZBF0-F1
#
_cell.length_a   1.000
_cell.length_b   1.000
_cell.length_c   1.000
_cell.angle_alpha   90.00
_cell.angle_beta   90.00
_cell.angle_gamma   90.00
#
_symmetry.space_group_name_H-M   'P 1'
#
loop_
_entity.id
_entity.type
_entity.pdbx_description
1 polymer ?
#
loop_
_entity_poly.entity_id
_entity_poly.type
_entity_poly.pdbx_seq_one_letter_code
_entity_poly.pdbx_strand_id
1 'polypeptide(L)'
;MFGLRKGNRWSCLSCKLELRSRSALRRHELIHVPYRERFTCQICNMIISRKDHLWRHMRRVHGVSQPSPMQLALTCPFCLKTMPNMADLEQHVDSCHPYANGNDWAE
;
A
#
# COMPACT_ATOMS: atom_id res chain seq x y z
N MET A 1 1.73 -10.21 18.21
CA MET A 1 1.69 -11.28 17.19
C MET A 1 1.34 -12.57 17.92
N PHE A 2 0.22 -13.21 17.62
CA PHE A 2 -0.41 -14.28 18.41
C PHE A 2 -0.60 -15.57 17.58
N GLY A 3 0.42 -15.91 16.78
CA GLY A 3 0.38 -17.04 15.85
C GLY A 3 1.50 -18.04 16.06
N LEU A 4 1.19 -19.34 16.00
CA LEU A 4 2.18 -20.43 16.04
C LEU A 4 2.11 -21.26 14.75
N ARG A 5 3.27 -21.84 14.37
CA ARG A 5 3.38 -22.79 13.25
C ARG A 5 3.37 -24.22 13.80
N LYS A 6 2.40 -25.04 13.38
CA LYS A 6 2.37 -26.49 13.67
C LYS A 6 2.33 -27.24 12.34
N GLY A 7 3.48 -27.74 11.90
CA GLY A 7 3.65 -28.31 10.55
C GLY A 7 3.44 -27.28 9.43
N ASN A 8 2.67 -27.65 8.40
CA ASN A 8 2.30 -26.77 7.27
C ASN A 8 1.08 -25.86 7.57
N ARG A 9 0.60 -25.80 8.82
CA ARG A 9 -0.53 -24.96 9.23
C ARG A 9 -0.11 -23.90 10.25
N TRP A 10 -0.87 -22.81 10.25
CA TRP A 10 -0.68 -21.61 11.06
C TRP A 10 -1.90 -21.43 11.96
N SER A 11 -1.72 -21.51 13.27
CA SER A 11 -2.82 -21.51 14.23
C SER A 11 -2.93 -20.16 14.94
N CYS A 12 -4.14 -19.61 15.04
CA CYS A 12 -4.43 -18.44 15.85
C CYS A 12 -4.48 -18.81 17.33
N LEU A 13 -3.77 -18.10 18.20
CA LEU A 13 -3.79 -18.40 19.63
C LEU A 13 -5.09 -17.98 20.31
N SER A 14 -5.76 -16.93 19.82
CA SER A 14 -6.98 -16.35 20.40
C SER A 14 -8.22 -17.20 20.16
N CYS A 15 -8.37 -17.80 18.98
CA CYS A 15 -9.56 -18.61 18.65
C CYS A 15 -9.24 -20.02 18.13
N LYS A 16 -7.96 -20.43 18.15
CA LYS A 16 -7.46 -21.76 17.73
C LYS A 16 -7.74 -22.13 16.26
N LEU A 17 -8.21 -21.18 15.43
CA LEU A 17 -8.41 -21.41 14.00
C LEU A 17 -7.10 -21.75 13.31
N GLU A 18 -7.10 -22.82 12.50
CA GLU A 18 -5.96 -23.23 11.69
C GLU A 18 -6.08 -22.71 10.24
N LEU A 19 -5.02 -22.07 9.76
CA LEU A 19 -4.94 -21.46 8.44
C LEU A 19 -3.79 -22.05 7.65
N ARG A 20 -3.94 -22.06 6.32
CA ARG A 20 -2.98 -22.69 5.39
C ARG A 20 -1.71 -21.86 5.15
N SER A 21 -1.68 -20.60 5.57
CA SER A 21 -0.52 -19.73 5.35
C SER A 21 -0.33 -18.68 6.44
N ARG A 22 0.92 -18.25 6.63
CA ARG A 22 1.28 -17.20 7.59
C ARG A 22 0.55 -15.89 7.29
N SER A 23 0.48 -15.52 6.01
CA SER A 23 -0.19 -14.29 5.57
C SER A 23 -1.70 -14.33 5.82
N ALA A 24 -2.32 -15.50 5.69
CA ALA A 24 -3.72 -15.68 6.06
C ALA A 24 -3.92 -15.53 7.57
N LEU A 25 -3.01 -16.09 8.38
CA LEU A 25 -3.05 -15.92 9.84
C LEU A 25 -2.88 -14.46 10.27
N ARG A 26 -1.86 -13.75 9.75
CA ARG A 26 -1.68 -12.33 10.07
C ARG A 26 -2.91 -11.49 9.73
N ARG A 27 -3.58 -11.78 8.62
CA ARG A 27 -4.82 -11.10 8.23
C ARG A 27 -5.99 -11.47 9.14
N HIS A 28 -6.08 -12.74 9.52
CA HIS A 28 -7.09 -13.23 10.44
C HIS A 28 -6.96 -12.59 11.82
N GLU A 29 -5.73 -12.42 12.34
CA GLU A 29 -5.51 -11.79 13.65
C GLU A 29 -6.12 -10.37 13.74
N LEU A 30 -6.26 -9.67 12.61
CA LEU A 30 -6.92 -8.36 12.56
C LEU A 30 -8.42 -8.38 12.92
N ILE A 31 -9.07 -9.55 12.96
CA ILE A 31 -10.47 -9.64 13.43
C ILE A 31 -10.56 -9.52 14.95
N HIS A 32 -9.48 -9.86 15.66
CA HIS A 32 -9.43 -9.81 17.12
C HIS A 32 -9.05 -8.42 17.63
N VAL A 33 -8.72 -7.49 16.72
CA VAL A 33 -8.45 -6.08 17.06
C VAL A 33 -9.78 -5.32 16.99
N PRO A 34 -10.25 -4.69 18.09
CA PRO A 34 -11.55 -4.03 18.14
C PRO A 34 -11.64 -2.80 17.23
N TYR A 35 -10.51 -2.10 17.01
CA TYR A 35 -10.42 -1.00 16.06
C TYR A 35 -9.57 -1.39 14.86
N ARG A 36 -10.19 -1.36 13.68
CA ARG A 36 -9.52 -1.66 12.42
C ARG A 36 -9.74 -0.52 11.44
N GLU A 37 -8.64 0.04 10.98
CA GLU A 37 -8.63 1.01 9.90
C GLU A 37 -9.30 0.42 8.65
N ARG A 38 -10.32 1.13 8.17
CA ARG A 38 -11.04 0.79 6.94
C ARG A 38 -10.57 1.74 5.85
N PHE A 39 -10.63 1.25 4.61
CA PHE A 39 -10.22 2.00 3.44
C PHE A 39 -11.45 2.59 2.77
N THR A 40 -11.55 3.91 2.76
CA THR A 40 -12.64 4.62 2.09
C THR A 40 -12.23 4.90 0.65
N CYS A 41 -13.10 4.56 -0.30
CA CYS A 41 -12.97 4.99 -1.68
C CYS A 41 -13.13 6.51 -1.75
N GLN A 42 -12.18 7.22 -2.37
CA GLN A 42 -12.25 8.68 -2.50
C GLN A 42 -13.19 9.17 -3.62
N ILE A 43 -13.70 8.25 -4.46
CA ILE A 43 -14.57 8.57 -5.59
C ILE A 43 -16.05 8.38 -5.25
N CYS A 44 -16.39 7.28 -4.56
CA CYS A 44 -17.77 6.95 -4.20
C CYS A 44 -18.00 6.74 -2.70
N ASN A 45 -17.00 7.04 -1.87
CA ASN A 45 -17.07 6.96 -0.40
C ASN A 45 -17.41 5.55 0.14
N MET A 46 -17.32 4.52 -0.69
CA MET A 46 -17.52 3.14 -0.27
C MET A 46 -16.43 2.69 0.71
N ILE A 47 -16.85 2.15 1.86
CA ILE A 47 -15.96 1.71 2.92
C ILE A 47 -15.60 0.24 2.74
N ILE A 48 -14.31 -0.07 2.61
CA ILE A 48 -13.80 -1.41 2.34
C ILE A 48 -12.81 -1.81 3.43
N SER A 49 -12.96 -3.00 4.00
CA SER A 49 -12.14 -3.45 5.15
C SER A 49 -10.69 -3.83 4.79
N ARG A 50 -10.35 -3.91 3.51
CA ARG A 50 -9.07 -4.43 3.00
C ARG A 50 -8.55 -3.63 1.81
N LYS A 51 -7.26 -3.31 1.84
CA LYS A 51 -6.57 -2.56 0.76
C LYS A 51 -6.62 -3.26 -0.59
N ASP A 52 -6.43 -4.58 -0.63
CA ASP A 52 -6.48 -5.35 -1.89
C ASP A 52 -7.89 -5.35 -2.50
N HIS A 53 -8.93 -5.35 -1.66
CA HIS A 53 -10.30 -5.21 -2.11
C HIS A 53 -10.61 -3.81 -2.61
N LEU A 54 -10.06 -2.78 -1.98
CA LEU A 54 -10.16 -1.39 -2.45
C LEU A 54 -9.59 -1.26 -3.86
N TRP A 55 -8.38 -1.76 -4.12
CA TRP A 55 -7.79 -1.67 -5.46
C TRP A 55 -8.55 -2.45 -6.53
N ARG A 56 -9.08 -3.62 -6.16
CA ARG A 56 -9.97 -4.38 -7.05
C ARG A 56 -11.26 -3.61 -7.36
N HIS A 57 -11.83 -2.92 -6.37
CA HIS A 57 -12.97 -2.04 -6.54
C HIS A 57 -12.63 -0.83 -7.43
N MET A 58 -11.51 -0.14 -7.17
CA MET A 58 -10.99 0.96 -7.99
C MET A 58 -10.87 0.55 -9.46
N ARG A 59 -10.28 -0.62 -9.72
CA ARG A 59 -10.10 -1.12 -11.09
C ARG A 59 -11.41 -1.46 -11.78
N ARG A 60 -12.33 -2.13 -11.09
CA ARG A 60 -13.58 -2.64 -11.69
C ARG A 60 -14.68 -1.58 -11.81
N VAL A 61 -14.76 -0.67 -10.86
CA VAL A 61 -15.84 0.32 -10.77
C VAL A 61 -15.43 1.67 -11.33
N HIS A 62 -14.15 2.05 -11.18
CA HIS A 62 -13.67 3.37 -11.58
C HIS A 62 -12.58 3.34 -12.66
N GLY A 63 -12.18 2.14 -13.13
CA GLY A 63 -11.07 2.01 -14.10
C GLY A 63 -9.70 2.42 -13.55
N VAL A 64 -9.59 2.72 -12.25
CA VAL A 64 -8.35 3.19 -11.62
C VAL A 64 -7.49 2.00 -11.21
N SER A 65 -6.28 1.94 -11.73
CA SER A 65 -5.30 0.92 -11.35
C SER A 65 -4.44 1.37 -10.17
N GLN A 66 -4.02 0.41 -9.35
CA GLN A 66 -3.04 0.67 -8.31
C GLN A 66 -1.74 1.19 -8.94
N PRO A 67 -1.20 2.34 -8.50
CA PRO A 67 0.10 2.78 -8.96
C PRO A 67 1.14 1.72 -8.56
N SER A 68 1.92 1.26 -9.53
CA SER A 68 2.99 0.31 -9.24
C SER A 68 4.06 0.99 -8.38
N PRO A 69 4.85 0.24 -7.60
CA PRO A 69 5.99 0.81 -6.87
C PRO A 69 6.94 1.57 -7.80
N MET A 70 7.09 1.08 -9.04
CA MET A 70 7.83 1.74 -10.10
C MET A 70 7.17 3.06 -10.50
N GLN A 71 5.86 3.10 -10.71
CA GLN A 71 5.16 4.34 -11.07
C GLN A 71 5.26 5.41 -9.98
N LEU A 72 5.26 5.01 -8.70
CA LEU A 72 5.50 5.93 -7.57
C LEU A 72 6.97 6.40 -7.51
N ALA A 73 7.92 5.51 -7.80
CA ALA A 73 9.34 5.87 -7.89
C ALA A 73 9.65 6.82 -9.04
N LEU A 74 8.76 6.90 -10.03
CA LEU A 74 8.83 7.81 -11.16
C LEU A 74 8.01 9.09 -10.94
N THR A 75 7.45 9.30 -9.75
CA THR A 75 6.72 10.51 -9.39
C THR A 75 7.68 11.52 -8.76
N CYS A 76 7.67 12.75 -9.28
CA CYS A 76 8.45 13.84 -8.72
C CYS A 76 8.04 14.13 -7.27
N PRO A 77 8.99 14.12 -6.31
CA PRO A 77 8.66 14.35 -4.90
C PRO A 77 8.25 15.80 -4.62
N PHE A 78 8.58 16.74 -5.50
CA PHE A 78 8.33 18.17 -5.31
C PHE A 78 7.00 18.65 -5.92
N CYS A 79 6.58 18.07 -7.05
CA CYS A 79 5.36 18.49 -7.76
C CYS A 79 4.38 17.35 -8.08
N LEU A 80 4.70 16.11 -7.68
CA LEU A 80 3.88 14.91 -7.85
C LEU A 80 3.57 14.52 -9.31
N LYS A 81 4.36 15.02 -10.27
CA LYS A 81 4.26 14.64 -11.68
C LYS A 81 4.91 13.29 -11.92
N THR A 82 4.19 12.37 -12.54
CA THR A 82 4.69 11.02 -12.87
C THR A 82 5.34 11.00 -14.26
N MET A 83 6.57 10.50 -14.32
CA MET A 83 7.37 10.36 -15.54
C MET A 83 7.38 8.90 -16.01
N PRO A 84 7.68 8.61 -17.29
CA PRO A 84 7.68 7.25 -17.83
C PRO A 84 8.93 6.44 -17.44
N ASN A 85 10.04 7.09 -17.08
CA ASN A 85 11.28 6.47 -16.62
C ASN A 85 12.08 7.42 -15.71
N MET A 86 13.15 6.89 -15.11
CA MET A 86 13.95 7.60 -14.10
C MET A 86 14.78 8.75 -14.70
N ALA A 87 15.27 8.59 -15.94
CA ALA A 87 16.03 9.64 -16.61
C ALA A 87 15.19 10.89 -16.88
N ASP A 88 13.93 10.70 -17.30
CA ASP A 88 12.95 11.78 -17.46
C ASP A 88 12.61 12.45 -16.12
N LEU A 89 12.58 11.68 -15.02
CA LEU A 89 12.37 12.22 -13.68
C LEU A 89 13.56 13.07 -13.22
N GLU A 90 14.79 12.57 -13.38
CA GLU A 90 16.02 13.27 -13.03
C GLU A 90 16.13 14.59 -13.82
N GLN A 91 15.91 14.55 -15.14
CA GLN A 91 15.91 15.75 -15.98
C GLN A 91 14.80 16.74 -15.58
N HIS A 92 13.62 16.23 -15.23
CA HIS A 92 12.53 17.08 -14.73
C HIS A 92 12.90 17.78 -13.43
N VAL A 93 13.49 17.07 -12.46
CA VAL A 93 13.93 17.67 -11.20
C VAL A 93 15.02 18.70 -11.46
N ASP A 94 16.01 18.40 -12.30
CA ASP A 94 17.10 19.33 -12.63
C ASP A 94 16.60 20.61 -13.31
N SER A 95 15.68 20.48 -14.27
CA SER A 95 15.16 21.61 -15.07
C SER A 95 14.06 22.42 -14.39
N CYS A 96 13.14 21.76 -13.67
CA CYS A 96 11.98 22.40 -13.04
C CYS A 96 12.17 22.68 -11.55
N HIS A 97 13.12 22.00 -10.90
CA HIS A 97 13.45 22.14 -9.49
C HIS A 97 14.98 22.28 -9.27
N PRO A 98 15.65 23.26 -9.93
CA PRO A 98 17.11 23.40 -9.91
C PRO A 98 17.71 23.64 -8.50
N TYR A 99 16.89 24.08 -7.55
CA TYR A 99 17.29 24.32 -6.16
C TYR A 99 17.00 23.16 -5.21
N ALA A 100 16.36 22.09 -5.69
CA ALA A 100 15.97 20.94 -4.88
C ALA A 100 16.99 19.78 -4.93
N ASN A 101 18.01 19.87 -5.80
CA ASN A 101 19.16 18.96 -5.87
C ASN A 101 20.27 19.30 -4.85
N GLY A 102 19.93 20.06 -3.81
CA GLY A 102 20.80 20.36 -2.68
C GLY A 102 20.30 19.63 -1.44
N ASN A 103 21.17 18.85 -0.83
CA ASN A 103 21.02 18.14 0.44
C ASN A 103 20.71 19.10 1.61
N ASP A 104 19.49 19.63 1.65
CA ASP A 104 18.93 20.39 2.76
C ASP A 104 17.90 19.50 3.48
N TRP A 105 18.43 18.54 4.24
CA TRP A 105 17.67 17.76 5.23
C TRP A 105 18.42 17.86 6.56
N ALA A 106 18.38 19.04 7.18
CA ALA A 106 18.83 19.23 8.55
C ALA A 106 18.13 20.44 9.17
N GLU A 107 16.87 20.25 9.60
CA GLU A 107 16.33 20.84 10.85
C GLU A 107 15.40 19.82 11.54
#